data_AF-A0A495JB40-F1
#
_entry.id   AF-A0A495JB40-F1
#
_cell.length_a   1.000
_cell.length_b   1.000
_cell.length_c   1.000
_cell.angle_alpha   90.00
_cell.angle_beta   90.00
_cell.angle_gamma   90.00
#
_symmetry.space_group_name_H-M   'P 1'
#
loop_
_entity.id
_entity.type
_entity.pdbx_description
1 polymer ?
#
loop_
_entity_poly.entity_id
_entity_poly.type
_entity_poly.pdbx_seq_one_letter_code
_entity_poly.pdbx_strand_id
1 'polypeptide(L)'
;MKAAYDSGAAAGHRYAEPPRAARAAPRPTSRYRHQRTIAVLAAVAIAVGGVLLVPAAYGRLNPPAPVTTNAGATSSPNSSTEAAPTPATPPSATPGRTKPSPKSQRRTLAAGRVSVKLGQEFFSYALLDRESGKVSGANLAATSSTESMIKVWIVSDYLRRLGDEEPPPDRLTEASSAIRDSDDAAAQSLFIAGGGASVIDRLTRTCRLRQTRAVVPAGAAVVWWSYTEMSATDAVRMGECVKNGTAAGPRWTNWVLGQMAKVRGSTAARDQRPTSGGGRWGIIDGLPEEILAQGPVGIKNGWTLHRDDGLWHVNCLAVADDWILAVLLRYPGSQDLDRGAGICASVAEQLVTPRQKTG
;
A
#
# COMPACT_ATOMS: atom_id res chain seq x y z
N MET A 1 42.75 64.19 -9.92
CA MET A 1 41.41 63.66 -10.22
C MET A 1 41.50 62.77 -11.46
N LYS A 2 40.95 61.54 -11.40
CA LYS A 2 40.55 60.55 -12.45
C LYS A 2 41.23 60.62 -13.86
N ALA A 3 41.96 59.57 -14.28
CA ALA A 3 41.53 58.35 -15.01
C ALA A 3 41.67 58.53 -16.54
N ALA A 4 42.56 57.83 -17.26
CA ALA A 4 42.64 56.39 -17.63
C ALA A 4 41.79 56.02 -18.86
N TYR A 5 42.49 55.75 -19.97
CA TYR A 5 42.08 54.96 -21.14
C TYR A 5 43.37 54.40 -21.76
N ASP A 6 43.41 53.08 -22.01
CA ASP A 6 44.20 52.44 -23.08
C ASP A 6 43.89 50.93 -23.03
N SER A 7 43.21 50.40 -24.05
CA SER A 7 43.69 49.98 -25.38
C SER A 7 44.21 48.55 -25.32
N GLY A 8 43.52 47.67 -26.04
CA GLY A 8 43.81 46.24 -26.10
C GLY A 8 45.04 45.88 -26.91
N ALA A 9 45.44 44.62 -26.80
CA ALA A 9 46.11 43.88 -27.86
C ALA A 9 46.02 42.38 -27.54
N ALA A 10 45.60 41.62 -28.54
CA ALA A 10 45.57 40.17 -28.54
C ALA A 10 46.92 39.59 -29.00
N ALA A 11 47.04 38.28 -28.76
CA ALA A 11 47.95 37.31 -29.37
C ALA A 11 49.32 37.11 -28.70
N GLY A 12 49.37 36.04 -27.89
CA GLY A 12 50.59 35.33 -27.51
C GLY A 12 50.27 33.85 -27.33
N HIS A 13 50.50 33.05 -28.38
CA HIS A 13 50.44 31.59 -28.32
C HIS A 13 51.48 31.06 -27.33
N ARG A 14 51.04 30.30 -26.32
CA ARG A 14 51.89 29.36 -25.58
C ARG A 14 51.37 27.94 -25.78
N TYR A 15 52.29 27.09 -26.20
CA TYR A 15 52.16 25.65 -26.32
C TYR A 15 51.70 25.05 -24.97
N ALA A 16 50.58 24.33 -24.98
CA ALA A 16 50.17 23.50 -23.86
C ALA A 16 50.96 22.19 -23.89
N GLU A 17 51.60 21.86 -22.78
CA GLU A 17 52.24 20.56 -22.54
C GLU A 17 51.21 19.41 -22.69
N PRO A 18 51.61 18.23 -23.20
CA PRO A 18 50.74 17.08 -23.25
C PRO A 18 50.45 16.54 -21.83
N PRO A 19 49.23 16.06 -21.55
CA PRO A 19 48.90 15.49 -20.25
C PRO A 19 49.70 14.22 -19.99
N ARG A 20 50.32 14.15 -18.80
CA ARG A 20 51.00 12.96 -18.27
C ARG A 20 50.08 11.74 -18.30
N ALA A 21 50.61 10.63 -18.82
CA ALA A 21 49.97 9.33 -18.80
C ALA A 21 49.47 8.95 -17.39
N ALA A 22 48.18 8.64 -17.29
CA ALA A 22 47.57 8.12 -16.08
C ALA A 22 48.26 6.81 -15.66
N ARG A 23 48.73 6.75 -14.42
CA ARG A 23 49.26 5.52 -13.82
C ARG A 23 48.17 4.46 -13.79
N ALA A 24 48.49 3.29 -14.34
CA ALA A 24 47.64 2.11 -14.32
C ALA A 24 47.28 1.71 -12.87
N ALA A 25 46.00 1.42 -12.63
CA ALA A 25 45.51 0.91 -11.36
C ALA A 25 46.11 -0.47 -11.03
N PRO A 26 46.43 -0.77 -9.77
CA PRO A 26 46.98 -2.07 -9.39
C PRO A 26 45.95 -3.18 -9.60
N ARG A 27 46.39 -4.29 -10.21
CA ARG A 27 45.58 -5.51 -10.39
C ARG A 27 45.20 -6.09 -9.02
N PRO A 28 43.94 -6.53 -8.81
CA PRO A 28 43.52 -7.11 -7.55
C PRO A 28 44.26 -8.44 -7.31
N THR A 29 44.90 -8.54 -6.16
CA THR A 29 45.63 -9.72 -5.72
C THR A 29 44.67 -10.84 -5.32
N SER A 30 45.15 -12.07 -5.52
CA SER A 30 44.48 -13.37 -5.41
C SER A 30 43.99 -13.78 -4.00
N ARG A 31 43.37 -12.87 -3.25
CA ARG A 31 42.76 -13.17 -1.93
C ARG A 31 41.27 -12.80 -1.83
N TYR A 32 40.67 -12.25 -2.89
CA TYR A 32 39.26 -11.86 -2.97
C TYR A 32 38.37 -12.84 -3.76
N ARG A 33 38.69 -14.14 -3.76
CA ARG A 33 37.94 -15.16 -4.52
C ARG A 33 37.39 -16.33 -3.69
N HIS A 34 37.67 -16.39 -2.38
CA HIS A 34 37.24 -17.51 -1.51
C HIS A 34 36.20 -17.17 -0.45
N GLN A 35 35.79 -15.90 -0.30
CA GLN A 35 34.67 -15.53 0.57
C GLN A 35 33.30 -15.49 -0.13
N ARG A 36 33.26 -15.60 -1.46
CA ARG A 36 32.01 -15.62 -2.25
C ARG A 36 31.44 -17.03 -2.47
N THR A 37 32.21 -18.09 -2.22
CA THR A 37 31.76 -19.48 -2.36
C THR A 37 31.17 -20.09 -1.09
N ILE A 38 31.39 -19.50 0.09
CA ILE A 38 30.83 -20.02 1.36
C ILE A 38 29.39 -19.52 1.58
N ALA A 39 29.03 -18.32 1.10
CA ALA A 39 27.68 -17.79 1.26
C ALA A 39 26.63 -18.46 0.34
N VAL A 40 27.06 -19.08 -0.77
CA VAL A 40 26.14 -19.72 -1.74
C VAL A 40 25.75 -21.15 -1.32
N LEU A 41 26.54 -21.83 -0.49
CA LEU A 41 26.24 -23.18 -0.01
C LEU A 41 25.34 -23.23 1.24
N ALA A 42 25.25 -22.12 2.01
CA ALA A 42 24.37 -22.05 3.18
C ALA A 42 22.88 -21.91 2.82
N ALA A 43 22.55 -21.39 1.64
CA ALA A 43 21.16 -21.19 1.19
C ALA A 43 20.52 -22.45 0.57
N VAL A 44 21.32 -23.44 0.14
CA VAL A 44 20.82 -24.69 -0.47
C VAL A 44 20.59 -25.79 0.57
N ALA A 45 21.30 -25.77 1.71
CA ALA A 45 21.15 -26.80 2.76
C ALA A 45 19.85 -26.65 3.60
N ILE A 46 19.30 -25.44 3.74
CA ILE A 46 18.06 -25.22 4.51
C ILE A 46 16.81 -25.62 3.71
N ALA A 47 16.89 -25.66 2.38
CA ALA A 47 15.78 -26.10 1.52
C ALA A 47 15.60 -27.63 1.46
N VAL A 48 16.60 -28.42 1.90
CA VAL A 48 16.53 -29.89 1.88
C VAL A 48 16.49 -30.50 3.30
N GLY A 49 16.95 -29.79 4.34
CA GLY A 49 16.97 -30.29 5.72
C GLY A 49 15.65 -30.13 6.53
N GLY A 50 14.66 -29.42 6.01
CA GLY A 50 13.41 -29.11 6.74
C GLY A 50 12.29 -30.16 6.61
N VAL A 51 12.54 -31.31 5.96
CA VAL A 51 11.49 -32.32 5.66
C VAL A 51 11.48 -33.50 6.62
N LEU A 52 12.38 -33.60 7.60
CA LEU A 52 12.37 -34.72 8.55
C LEU A 52 12.56 -34.21 9.97
N LEU A 53 11.46 -34.18 10.73
CA LEU A 53 11.32 -34.62 12.13
C LEU A 53 10.00 -34.08 12.73
N VAL A 54 8.92 -34.86 12.62
CA VAL A 54 7.75 -34.76 13.51
C VAL A 54 7.69 -36.05 14.32
N PRO A 55 7.99 -36.04 15.63
CA PRO A 55 7.61 -37.14 16.50
C PRO A 55 6.13 -37.02 16.82
N ALA A 56 5.41 -38.13 16.60
CA ALA A 56 4.04 -38.35 16.99
C ALA A 56 3.84 -38.18 18.52
N ALA A 57 2.82 -37.42 18.90
CA ALA A 57 2.22 -37.52 20.23
C ALA A 57 0.69 -37.55 20.09
N TYR A 58 0.17 -38.77 20.15
CA TYR A 58 -1.24 -39.12 20.28
C TYR A 58 -1.73 -38.90 21.73
N GLY A 59 -2.99 -38.47 21.86
CA GLY A 59 -3.80 -38.50 23.09
C GLY A 59 -4.01 -37.10 23.70
N ARG A 60 -5.22 -36.60 23.93
CA ARG A 60 -6.49 -37.25 24.30
C ARG A 60 -7.71 -36.41 23.88
N LEU A 61 -8.80 -37.13 23.61
CA LEU A 61 -10.13 -36.66 23.23
C LEU A 61 -10.88 -36.03 24.42
N ASN A 62 -11.69 -34.99 24.16
CA ASN A 62 -12.89 -34.67 24.94
C ASN A 62 -14.03 -34.29 23.97
N PRO A 63 -15.21 -34.92 24.05
CA PRO A 63 -16.33 -34.66 23.14
C PRO A 63 -17.17 -33.45 23.59
N PRO A 64 -17.92 -32.79 22.67
CA PRO A 64 -18.92 -31.79 23.04
C PRO A 64 -20.21 -32.46 23.56
N ALA A 65 -20.78 -31.87 24.60
CA ALA A 65 -22.07 -32.25 25.19
C ALA A 65 -23.27 -31.95 24.25
N PRO A 66 -24.40 -32.67 24.40
CA PRO A 66 -25.42 -32.78 23.37
C PRO A 66 -26.42 -31.61 23.34
N VAL A 67 -26.89 -31.34 22.13
CA VAL A 67 -28.10 -30.56 21.83
C VAL A 67 -29.31 -31.39 22.27
N THR A 68 -30.07 -30.90 23.23
CA THR A 68 -31.41 -31.41 23.54
C THR A 68 -32.45 -30.61 22.77
N THR A 69 -33.03 -31.28 21.78
CA THR A 69 -34.31 -30.96 21.16
C THR A 69 -35.44 -31.14 22.17
N ASN A 70 -36.31 -30.14 22.33
CA ASN A 70 -37.66 -30.36 22.82
C ASN A 70 -38.66 -29.91 21.76
N ALA A 71 -39.32 -30.90 21.17
CA ALA A 71 -40.55 -30.77 20.42
C ALA A 71 -41.74 -31.00 21.36
N GLY A 72 -42.77 -30.16 21.19
CA GLY A 72 -44.14 -30.31 21.70
C GLY A 72 -44.92 -29.12 21.14
N ALA A 73 -45.66 -29.26 20.03
CA ALA A 73 -47.07 -29.68 19.97
C ALA A 73 -47.94 -28.83 20.92
N THR A 74 -49.04 -28.16 20.56
CA THR A 74 -49.96 -28.23 19.42
C THR A 74 -51.00 -27.12 19.65
N SER A 75 -51.42 -26.37 18.62
CA SER A 75 -52.83 -25.99 18.36
C SER A 75 -52.93 -25.03 17.16
N SER A 76 -53.54 -25.53 16.07
CA SER A 76 -54.11 -24.76 14.95
C SER A 76 -55.50 -24.21 15.36
N PRO A 77 -56.33 -23.74 14.41
CA PRO A 77 -56.17 -22.63 13.46
C PRO A 77 -57.24 -21.55 13.73
N ASN A 78 -57.08 -20.34 13.19
CA ASN A 78 -58.27 -19.52 12.95
C ASN A 78 -58.19 -18.84 11.58
N SER A 79 -59.04 -19.33 10.71
CA SER A 79 -59.35 -18.79 9.39
C SER A 79 -60.53 -17.83 9.56
N SER A 80 -60.35 -16.58 9.16
CA SER A 80 -61.48 -15.69 8.83
C SER A 80 -61.15 -14.90 7.57
N THR A 81 -61.67 -15.40 6.47
CA THR A 81 -62.00 -14.68 5.24
C THR A 81 -63.04 -13.60 5.55
N GLU A 82 -62.79 -12.33 5.20
CA GLU A 82 -63.87 -11.41 4.84
C GLU A 82 -63.41 -10.25 3.94
N ALA A 83 -64.10 -10.20 2.78
CA ALA A 83 -64.43 -9.12 1.85
C ALA A 83 -63.52 -7.89 1.62
N ALA A 84 -63.26 -7.66 0.32
CA ALA A 84 -62.80 -6.40 -0.26
C ALA A 84 -63.87 -5.29 -0.27
N PRO A 85 -63.44 -4.02 -0.32
CA PRO A 85 -64.12 -3.02 -1.13
C PRO A 85 -63.20 -2.34 -2.16
N THR A 86 -63.83 -1.91 -3.24
CA THR A 86 -63.35 -1.27 -4.48
C THR A 86 -62.72 0.12 -4.22
N PRO A 87 -61.85 0.65 -5.11
CA PRO A 87 -60.94 1.74 -4.79
C PRO A 87 -61.55 3.14 -4.92
N ALA A 88 -61.23 4.01 -3.96
CA ALA A 88 -61.45 5.45 -4.05
C ALA A 88 -60.19 6.15 -4.59
N THR A 89 -60.37 6.97 -5.63
CA THR A 89 -59.34 7.76 -6.30
C THR A 89 -58.71 8.81 -5.37
N PRO A 90 -57.37 8.89 -5.24
CA PRO A 90 -56.72 10.05 -4.63
C PRO A 90 -56.56 11.20 -5.64
N PRO A 91 -56.69 12.47 -5.23
CA PRO A 91 -56.54 13.62 -6.11
C PRO A 91 -55.07 13.81 -6.53
N SER A 92 -54.91 14.27 -7.77
CA SER A 92 -53.65 14.62 -8.41
C SER A 92 -52.81 15.57 -7.53
N ALA A 93 -51.71 15.06 -6.98
CA ALA A 93 -50.69 15.85 -6.31
C ALA A 93 -49.54 16.11 -7.30
N THR A 94 -49.39 17.37 -7.67
CA THR A 94 -48.28 17.95 -8.43
C THR A 94 -46.93 17.38 -7.99
N PRO A 95 -45.97 17.11 -8.91
CA PRO A 95 -44.61 16.73 -8.54
C PRO A 95 -43.94 17.87 -7.76
N GLY A 96 -44.04 17.81 -6.43
CA GLY A 96 -43.23 18.61 -5.53
C GLY A 96 -41.78 18.24 -5.76
N ARG A 97 -41.06 19.12 -6.44
CA ARG A 97 -39.60 19.16 -6.53
C ARG A 97 -39.04 18.97 -5.11
N THR A 98 -38.63 17.76 -4.79
CA THR A 98 -37.92 17.46 -3.55
C THR A 98 -36.63 18.28 -3.58
N LYS A 99 -36.63 19.36 -2.80
CA LYS A 99 -35.43 20.12 -2.49
C LYS A 99 -34.41 19.10 -1.96
N PRO A 100 -33.20 18.99 -2.54
CA PRO A 100 -32.18 18.12 -1.97
C PRO A 100 -32.00 18.51 -0.51
N SER A 101 -32.19 17.54 0.40
CA SER A 101 -31.79 17.73 1.80
C SER A 101 -30.36 18.24 1.81
N PRO A 102 -30.02 19.26 2.62
CA PRO A 102 -28.62 19.65 2.78
C PRO A 102 -27.87 18.39 3.21
N LYS A 103 -26.94 17.89 2.40
CA LYS A 103 -25.93 16.94 2.87
C LYS A 103 -25.40 17.57 4.16
N SER A 104 -25.68 16.97 5.32
CA SER A 104 -25.02 17.41 6.54
C SER A 104 -23.53 17.40 6.22
N GLN A 105 -22.83 18.49 6.55
CA GLN A 105 -21.41 18.67 6.24
C GLN A 105 -20.59 17.68 7.08
N ARG A 106 -20.68 16.39 6.75
CA ARG A 106 -19.91 15.33 7.37
C ARG A 106 -18.45 15.64 7.09
N ARG A 107 -17.63 15.72 8.14
CA ARG A 107 -16.20 15.98 7.96
C ARG A 107 -15.60 14.87 7.11
N THR A 108 -14.82 15.25 6.11
CA THR A 108 -14.13 14.30 5.24
C THR A 108 -12.84 14.92 4.70
N LEU A 109 -12.03 14.12 4.01
CA LEU A 109 -10.86 14.61 3.31
C LEU A 109 -11.29 15.29 2.01
N ALA A 110 -10.76 16.48 1.77
CA ALA A 110 -10.98 17.21 0.52
C ALA A 110 -9.66 17.79 0.02
N ALA A 111 -9.64 18.14 -1.27
CA ALA A 111 -8.48 18.77 -1.89
C ALA A 111 -8.09 20.06 -1.12
N GLY A 112 -6.85 20.09 -0.65
CA GLY A 112 -6.33 21.20 0.14
C GLY A 112 -4.83 21.39 -0.09
N ARG A 113 -4.32 22.54 0.35
CA ARG A 113 -2.88 22.80 0.36
C ARG A 113 -2.26 22.01 1.50
N VAL A 114 -1.22 21.25 1.17
CA VAL A 114 -0.41 20.51 2.14
C VAL A 114 0.96 21.18 2.20
N SER A 115 1.40 21.49 3.41
CA SER A 115 2.72 22.03 3.71
C SER A 115 3.44 21.07 4.64
N VAL A 116 4.58 20.57 4.18
CA VAL A 116 5.45 19.66 4.92
C VAL A 116 6.86 20.27 4.94
N LYS A 117 7.55 20.19 6.08
CA LYS A 117 8.92 20.70 6.21
C LYS A 117 9.89 19.66 5.67
N LEU A 118 10.26 19.82 4.42
CA LEU A 118 11.17 18.91 3.71
C LEU A 118 12.52 19.58 3.49
N GLY A 119 13.58 18.79 3.58
CA GLY A 119 14.90 19.17 3.08
C GLY A 119 15.03 18.90 1.59
N GLN A 120 16.15 18.31 1.17
CA GLN A 120 16.33 17.74 -0.18
C GLN A 120 15.65 16.36 -0.34
N GLU A 121 14.46 16.22 0.24
CA GLU A 121 13.72 14.96 0.34
C GLU A 121 12.73 14.82 -0.82
N PHE A 122 12.52 13.58 -1.29
CA PHE A 122 11.44 13.31 -2.24
C PHE A 122 10.10 13.30 -1.51
N PHE A 123 9.10 13.96 -2.09
CA PHE A 123 7.73 13.96 -1.59
C PHE A 123 6.73 14.00 -2.72
N SER A 124 5.72 13.14 -2.65
CA SER A 124 4.57 13.15 -3.53
C SER A 124 3.34 12.71 -2.74
N TYR A 125 2.19 13.30 -3.02
CA TYR A 125 0.93 12.81 -2.46
C TYR A 125 -0.21 12.98 -3.46
N ALA A 126 -1.22 12.13 -3.33
CA ALA A 126 -2.44 12.20 -4.10
C ALA A 126 -3.63 11.87 -3.22
N LEU A 127 -4.70 12.65 -3.36
CA LEU A 127 -6.02 12.40 -2.82
C LEU A 127 -6.98 12.19 -4.00
N LEU A 128 -7.60 11.03 -4.05
CA LEU A 128 -8.73 10.74 -4.93
C LEU A 128 -10.03 10.97 -4.16
N ASP A 129 -10.85 11.89 -4.65
CA ASP A 129 -12.26 12.01 -4.28
C ASP A 129 -13.04 10.96 -5.08
N ARG A 130 -13.68 10.02 -4.37
CA ARG A 130 -14.34 8.87 -5.02
C ARG A 130 -15.71 9.23 -5.62
N GLU A 131 -16.35 10.30 -5.16
CA GLU A 131 -17.64 10.77 -5.70
C GLU A 131 -17.44 11.37 -7.10
N SER A 132 -16.42 12.21 -7.25
CA SER A 132 -16.10 12.91 -8.51
C SER A 132 -15.07 12.20 -9.39
N GLY A 133 -14.31 11.26 -8.84
CA GLY A 133 -13.17 10.63 -9.50
C GLY A 133 -11.95 11.55 -9.66
N LYS A 134 -11.97 12.75 -9.04
CA LYS A 134 -10.90 13.74 -9.19
C LYS A 134 -9.70 13.39 -8.31
N VAL A 135 -8.51 13.39 -8.91
CA VAL A 135 -7.24 13.30 -8.20
C VAL A 135 -6.66 14.70 -7.99
N SER A 136 -6.23 15.00 -6.77
CA SER A 136 -5.53 16.24 -6.39
C SER A 136 -4.28 15.91 -5.59
N GLY A 137 -3.28 16.79 -5.57
CA GLY A 137 -2.07 16.58 -4.78
C GLY A 137 -0.85 17.30 -5.32
N ALA A 138 0.34 16.82 -4.93
CA ALA A 138 1.62 17.39 -5.34
C ALA A 138 2.54 16.32 -5.92
N ASN A 139 3.36 16.70 -6.91
CA ASN A 139 4.31 15.81 -7.61
C ASN A 139 3.65 14.52 -8.12
N LEU A 140 2.44 14.66 -8.68
CA LEU A 140 1.50 13.58 -8.96
C LEU A 140 2.04 12.47 -9.89
N ALA A 141 2.98 12.79 -10.77
CA ALA A 141 3.58 11.84 -11.71
C ALA A 141 4.95 11.30 -11.26
N ALA A 142 5.55 11.89 -10.22
CA ALA A 142 6.85 11.48 -9.72
C ALA A 142 6.73 10.11 -9.04
N THR A 143 7.72 9.22 -9.27
CA THR A 143 7.66 7.83 -8.81
C THR A 143 8.59 7.56 -7.64
N SER A 144 8.14 6.71 -6.71
CA SER A 144 8.99 6.02 -5.74
C SER A 144 8.79 4.51 -5.86
N SER A 145 9.67 3.70 -5.27
CA SER A 145 9.40 2.26 -5.13
C SER A 145 8.24 2.05 -4.17
N THR A 146 7.41 1.04 -4.41
CA THR A 146 6.19 0.78 -3.61
C THR A 146 6.47 0.22 -2.23
N GLU A 147 7.62 -0.43 -2.04
CA GLU A 147 7.89 -1.28 -0.88
C GLU A 147 6.71 -2.21 -0.59
N SER A 148 6.36 -2.43 0.68
CA SER A 148 5.25 -3.29 1.06
C SER A 148 3.86 -2.78 0.68
N MET A 149 3.71 -1.54 0.17
CA MET A 149 2.40 -1.01 -0.27
C MET A 149 1.78 -1.90 -1.36
N ILE A 150 2.59 -2.47 -2.25
CA ILE A 150 2.13 -3.30 -3.38
C ILE A 150 1.54 -4.65 -2.95
N LYS A 151 1.77 -5.11 -1.72
CA LYS A 151 1.27 -6.40 -1.24
C LYS A 151 -0.26 -6.51 -1.29
N VAL A 152 -0.97 -5.38 -1.16
CA VAL A 152 -2.42 -5.35 -1.34
C VAL A 152 -2.82 -5.78 -2.76
N TRP A 153 -2.06 -5.37 -3.78
CA TRP A 153 -2.27 -5.81 -5.15
C TRP A 153 -1.90 -7.28 -5.33
N ILE A 154 -0.74 -7.72 -4.84
CA ILE A 154 -0.29 -9.11 -4.99
C ILE A 154 -1.35 -10.08 -4.45
N VAL A 155 -1.89 -9.78 -3.26
CA VAL A 155 -2.98 -10.57 -2.67
C VAL A 155 -4.26 -10.49 -3.49
N SER A 156 -4.66 -9.29 -3.92
CA SER A 156 -5.87 -9.11 -4.73
C SER A 156 -5.81 -9.86 -6.07
N ASP A 157 -4.68 -9.78 -6.76
CA ASP A 157 -4.42 -10.46 -8.03
C ASP A 157 -4.47 -11.98 -7.89
N TYR A 158 -3.86 -12.52 -6.83
CA TYR A 158 -3.93 -13.95 -6.51
C TYR A 158 -5.39 -14.39 -6.31
N LEU A 159 -6.14 -13.70 -5.45
CA LEU A 159 -7.52 -14.06 -5.14
C LEU A 159 -8.45 -13.91 -6.35
N ARG A 160 -8.27 -12.86 -7.17
CA ARG A 160 -9.03 -12.68 -8.40
C ARG A 160 -8.85 -13.84 -9.37
N ARG A 161 -7.64 -14.37 -9.48
CA ARG A 161 -7.30 -15.45 -10.42
C ARG A 161 -7.91 -16.80 -10.06
N LEU A 162 -8.37 -16.98 -8.83
CA LEU A 162 -9.09 -18.18 -8.42
C LEU A 162 -10.51 -18.23 -8.99
N GLY A 163 -11.07 -17.08 -9.40
CA GLY A 163 -12.47 -17.02 -9.84
C GLY A 163 -13.41 -17.50 -8.74
N ASP A 164 -14.11 -18.61 -9.01
CA ASP A 164 -15.04 -19.24 -8.08
C ASP A 164 -14.39 -20.34 -7.21
N GLU A 165 -13.11 -20.61 -7.37
CA GLU A 165 -12.39 -21.54 -6.51
C GLU A 165 -12.09 -20.92 -5.13
N GLU A 166 -12.13 -21.75 -4.09
CA GLU A 166 -11.74 -21.34 -2.74
C GLU A 166 -10.20 -21.40 -2.62
N PRO A 167 -9.54 -20.36 -2.08
CA PRO A 167 -8.11 -20.42 -1.81
C PRO A 167 -7.82 -21.54 -0.80
N PRO A 168 -6.75 -22.32 -1.02
CA PRO A 168 -6.22 -23.20 0.01
C PRO A 168 -6.01 -22.45 1.34
N PRO A 169 -6.28 -23.08 2.51
CA PRO A 169 -6.22 -22.39 3.81
C PRO A 169 -4.85 -21.74 4.13
N ASP A 170 -3.77 -22.38 3.70
CA ASP A 170 -2.41 -21.85 3.79
C ASP A 170 -2.24 -20.59 2.94
N ARG A 171 -2.78 -20.57 1.72
CA ARG A 171 -2.76 -19.38 0.83
C ARG A 171 -3.56 -18.22 1.39
N LEU A 172 -4.69 -18.50 2.04
CA LEU A 172 -5.47 -17.46 2.70
C LEU A 172 -4.73 -16.90 3.95
N THR A 173 -3.99 -17.76 4.65
CA THR A 173 -3.13 -17.35 5.77
C THR A 173 -1.99 -16.47 5.29
N GLU A 174 -1.27 -16.87 4.23
CA GLU A 174 -0.24 -16.05 3.57
C GLU A 174 -0.82 -14.69 3.15
N ALA A 175 -1.98 -14.69 2.49
CA ALA A 175 -2.64 -13.46 2.04
C ALA A 175 -2.96 -12.51 3.22
N SER A 176 -3.47 -13.06 4.33
CA SER A 176 -3.73 -12.28 5.54
C SER A 176 -2.45 -11.70 6.12
N SER A 177 -1.39 -12.51 6.29
CA SER A 177 -0.12 -12.06 6.86
C SER A 177 0.60 -11.05 5.97
N ALA A 178 0.56 -11.20 4.65
CA ALA A 178 1.14 -10.24 3.70
C ALA A 178 0.50 -8.85 3.82
N ILE A 179 -0.81 -8.77 4.10
CA ILE A 179 -1.49 -7.49 4.32
C ILE A 179 -1.24 -6.98 5.75
N ARG A 180 -1.59 -7.77 6.77
CA ARG A 180 -1.72 -7.30 8.15
C ARG A 180 -0.40 -7.09 8.87
N ASP A 181 0.53 -8.00 8.63
CA ASP A 181 1.82 -8.09 9.30
C ASP A 181 2.97 -7.78 8.32
N SER A 182 2.62 -7.39 7.09
CA SER A 182 3.55 -7.03 6.03
C SER A 182 4.60 -8.10 5.75
N ASP A 183 4.23 -9.39 5.86
CA ASP A 183 5.16 -10.51 5.73
C ASP A 183 5.72 -10.64 4.29
N ASP A 184 7.05 -10.64 4.15
CA ASP A 184 7.74 -10.72 2.87
C ASP A 184 7.70 -12.13 2.27
N ALA A 185 7.80 -13.18 3.08
CA ALA A 185 7.80 -14.55 2.60
C ALA A 185 6.42 -14.91 2.02
N ALA A 186 5.35 -14.53 2.71
CA ALA A 186 3.99 -14.68 2.23
C ALA A 186 3.75 -13.90 0.93
N ALA A 187 4.18 -12.64 0.87
CA ALA A 187 4.06 -11.83 -0.35
C ALA A 187 4.86 -12.43 -1.51
N GLN A 188 6.09 -12.90 -1.26
CA GLN A 188 6.94 -13.53 -2.26
C GLN A 188 6.32 -14.83 -2.80
N SER A 189 5.77 -15.65 -1.91
CA SER A 189 5.08 -16.91 -2.25
C SER A 189 3.92 -16.65 -3.22
N LEU A 190 3.06 -15.67 -2.91
CA LEU A 190 1.93 -15.27 -3.76
C LEU A 190 2.39 -14.61 -5.06
N PHE A 191 3.45 -13.80 -5.03
CA PHE A 191 4.03 -13.18 -6.23
C PHE A 191 4.57 -14.23 -7.21
N ILE A 192 5.27 -15.25 -6.70
CA ILE A 192 5.76 -16.37 -7.51
C ILE A 192 4.60 -17.19 -8.08
N ALA A 193 3.61 -17.56 -7.26
CA ALA A 193 2.39 -18.23 -7.74
C ALA A 193 1.65 -17.40 -8.80
N GLY A 194 1.79 -16.07 -8.69
CA GLY A 194 1.35 -15.07 -9.63
C GLY A 194 2.11 -15.04 -10.97
N GLY A 195 3.23 -15.74 -11.11
CA GLY A 195 4.11 -15.67 -12.28
C GLY A 195 5.12 -14.52 -12.23
N GLY A 196 5.43 -14.01 -11.04
CA GLY A 196 6.45 -12.97 -10.83
C GLY A 196 6.08 -11.66 -11.54
N ALA A 197 6.92 -11.21 -12.49
CA ALA A 197 6.74 -9.96 -13.21
C ALA A 197 5.33 -9.80 -13.84
N SER A 198 4.69 -10.89 -14.26
CA SER A 198 3.33 -10.86 -14.79
C SER A 198 2.28 -10.33 -13.79
N VAL A 199 2.54 -10.41 -12.49
CA VAL A 199 1.71 -9.77 -11.45
C VAL A 199 1.74 -8.25 -11.61
N ILE A 200 2.89 -7.66 -11.92
CA ILE A 200 3.03 -6.21 -12.13
C ILE A 200 2.41 -5.80 -13.46
N ASP A 201 2.54 -6.61 -14.50
CA ASP A 201 1.87 -6.36 -15.79
C ASP A 201 0.35 -6.39 -15.67
N ARG A 202 -0.19 -7.22 -14.77
CA ARG A 202 -1.62 -7.22 -14.46
C ARG A 202 -2.01 -6.02 -13.61
N LEU A 203 -1.17 -5.55 -12.70
CA LEU A 203 -1.42 -4.32 -11.92
C LEU A 203 -1.66 -3.13 -12.85
N THR A 204 -0.72 -2.90 -13.77
CA THR A 204 -0.77 -1.75 -14.68
C THR A 204 -1.98 -1.81 -15.60
N ARG A 205 -2.27 -2.97 -16.17
CA ARG A 205 -3.42 -3.15 -17.08
C ARG A 205 -4.77 -3.12 -16.36
N THR A 206 -4.89 -3.83 -15.25
CA THR A 206 -6.16 -3.99 -14.51
C THR A 206 -6.58 -2.69 -13.85
N CYS A 207 -5.63 -1.99 -13.21
CA CYS A 207 -5.89 -0.74 -12.50
C CYS A 207 -5.61 0.51 -13.36
N ARG A 208 -5.23 0.34 -14.64
CA ARG A 208 -4.97 1.40 -15.63
C ARG A 208 -3.91 2.40 -15.16
N LEU A 209 -2.80 1.90 -14.63
CA LEU A 209 -1.70 2.69 -14.09
C LEU A 209 -0.71 3.05 -15.20
N ARG A 210 -0.30 4.32 -15.28
CA ARG A 210 0.48 4.85 -16.42
C ARG A 210 1.94 5.11 -16.10
N GLN A 211 2.26 5.35 -14.84
CA GLN A 211 3.60 5.62 -14.34
C GLN A 211 4.20 4.41 -13.63
N THR A 212 3.36 3.42 -13.27
CA THR A 212 3.82 2.19 -12.63
C THR A 212 4.60 1.28 -13.57
N ARG A 213 5.75 0.78 -13.11
CA ARG A 213 6.57 -0.17 -13.87
C ARG A 213 7.29 -1.17 -12.97
N ALA A 214 7.48 -2.38 -13.48
CA ALA A 214 8.33 -3.38 -12.87
C ALA A 214 9.80 -2.93 -12.91
N VAL A 215 10.56 -3.28 -11.87
CA VAL A 215 11.98 -2.95 -11.74
C VAL A 215 12.78 -4.20 -11.43
N VAL A 216 13.90 -4.37 -12.13
CA VAL A 216 14.98 -5.30 -11.76
C VAL A 216 16.03 -4.47 -11.01
N PRO A 217 16.16 -4.64 -9.68
CA PRO A 217 17.14 -3.87 -8.90
C PRO A 217 18.57 -4.15 -9.32
N ALA A 218 19.48 -3.22 -9.02
CA ALA A 218 20.91 -3.42 -9.27
C ALA A 218 21.39 -4.71 -8.57
N GLY A 219 22.10 -5.57 -9.30
CA GLY A 219 22.61 -6.84 -8.78
C GLY A 219 21.57 -7.98 -8.69
N ALA A 220 20.32 -7.74 -9.09
CA ALA A 220 19.30 -8.78 -9.24
C ALA A 220 19.21 -9.29 -10.69
N ALA A 221 18.67 -10.51 -10.87
CA ALA A 221 18.42 -11.10 -12.18
C ALA A 221 16.94 -11.05 -12.60
N VAL A 222 16.05 -10.75 -11.68
CA VAL A 222 14.59 -10.78 -11.88
C VAL A 222 13.92 -9.57 -11.26
N VAL A 223 12.69 -9.29 -11.70
CA VAL A 223 11.85 -8.25 -11.11
C VAL A 223 11.65 -8.52 -9.61
N TRP A 224 11.86 -7.50 -8.80
CA TRP A 224 11.59 -7.56 -7.36
C TRP A 224 10.38 -6.70 -7.03
N TRP A 225 9.31 -7.31 -6.49
CA TRP A 225 8.01 -6.64 -6.35
C TRP A 225 8.08 -5.35 -5.54
N SER A 226 8.93 -5.29 -4.50
CA SER A 226 9.00 -4.11 -3.62
C SER A 226 9.59 -2.88 -4.33
N TYR A 227 10.45 -3.10 -5.32
CA TYR A 227 11.08 -2.06 -6.14
C TYR A 227 10.19 -1.54 -7.26
N THR A 228 9.00 -2.10 -7.46
CA THR A 228 8.02 -1.59 -8.43
C THR A 228 7.90 -0.09 -8.26
N GLU A 229 8.19 0.67 -9.30
CA GLU A 229 8.09 2.13 -9.24
C GLU A 229 6.64 2.52 -9.47
N MET A 230 6.13 3.46 -8.67
CA MET A 230 4.74 3.91 -8.70
C MET A 230 4.66 5.39 -8.33
N SER A 231 3.74 6.11 -8.99
CA SER A 231 3.44 7.50 -8.66
C SER A 231 2.33 7.58 -7.60
N ALA A 232 2.21 8.71 -6.91
CA ALA A 232 1.08 8.90 -5.97
C ALA A 232 -0.28 8.80 -6.67
N THR A 233 -0.38 9.30 -7.91
CA THR A 233 -1.59 9.15 -8.74
C THR A 233 -1.95 7.69 -8.97
N ASP A 234 -0.95 6.87 -9.29
CA ASP A 234 -1.19 5.44 -9.53
C ASP A 234 -1.43 4.67 -8.24
N ALA A 235 -0.87 5.11 -7.11
CA ALA A 235 -1.16 4.53 -5.80
C ALA A 235 -2.64 4.72 -5.38
N VAL A 236 -3.21 5.92 -5.56
CA VAL A 236 -4.64 6.12 -5.29
C VAL A 236 -5.54 5.38 -6.28
N ARG A 237 -5.11 5.22 -7.53
CA ARG A 237 -5.83 4.38 -8.51
C ARG A 237 -5.76 2.89 -8.18
N MET A 238 -4.62 2.40 -7.67
CA MET A 238 -4.52 1.04 -7.13
C MET A 238 -5.47 0.88 -5.94
N GLY A 239 -5.52 1.86 -5.03
CA GLY A 239 -6.51 1.86 -3.95
C GLY A 239 -7.94 1.79 -4.47
N GLU A 240 -8.28 2.56 -5.51
CA GLU A 240 -9.63 2.56 -6.11
C GLU A 240 -9.96 1.22 -6.75
N CYS A 241 -8.99 0.65 -7.47
CA CYS A 241 -9.06 -0.67 -8.07
C CYS A 241 -9.35 -1.77 -7.01
N VAL A 242 -8.77 -1.66 -5.82
CA VAL A 242 -9.09 -2.53 -4.68
C VAL A 242 -10.50 -2.26 -4.18
N LYS A 243 -10.84 -0.98 -3.92
CA LYS A 243 -12.10 -0.58 -3.30
C LYS A 243 -13.34 -0.90 -4.12
N ASN A 244 -13.28 -0.68 -5.44
CA ASN A 244 -14.40 -0.96 -6.35
C ASN A 244 -14.45 -2.42 -6.83
N GLY A 245 -13.50 -3.25 -6.38
CA GLY A 245 -13.44 -4.67 -6.66
C GLY A 245 -12.90 -5.07 -8.02
N THR A 246 -12.37 -4.13 -8.80
CA THR A 246 -11.63 -4.45 -10.02
C THR A 246 -10.42 -5.35 -9.72
N ALA A 247 -9.72 -5.14 -8.60
CA ALA A 247 -8.51 -5.86 -8.26
C ALA A 247 -8.77 -7.30 -7.78
N ALA A 248 -9.67 -7.51 -6.81
CA ALA A 248 -9.89 -8.81 -6.17
C ALA A 248 -11.13 -9.57 -6.68
N GLY A 249 -12.00 -8.91 -7.43
CA GLY A 249 -13.30 -9.44 -7.81
C GLY A 249 -14.34 -9.41 -6.68
N PRO A 250 -15.64 -9.56 -7.02
CA PRO A 250 -16.75 -9.30 -6.08
C PRO A 250 -16.74 -10.20 -4.84
N ARG A 251 -16.21 -11.43 -4.94
CA ARG A 251 -16.11 -12.37 -3.82
C ARG A 251 -15.10 -11.91 -2.76
N TRP A 252 -13.94 -11.42 -3.20
CA TRP A 252 -12.78 -11.24 -2.32
C TRP A 252 -12.54 -9.79 -1.89
N THR A 253 -13.14 -8.81 -2.56
CA THR A 253 -12.97 -7.38 -2.23
C THR A 253 -13.23 -7.07 -0.76
N ASN A 254 -14.35 -7.52 -0.21
CA ASN A 254 -14.69 -7.26 1.20
C ASN A 254 -13.69 -7.92 2.15
N TRP A 255 -13.21 -9.10 1.82
CA TRP A 255 -12.19 -9.79 2.61
C TRP A 255 -10.88 -9.02 2.60
N VAL A 256 -10.39 -8.56 1.43
CA VAL A 256 -9.16 -7.77 1.29
C VAL A 256 -9.25 -6.46 2.07
N LEU A 257 -10.34 -5.70 1.90
CA LEU A 257 -10.57 -4.46 2.64
C LEU A 257 -10.64 -4.73 4.16
N GLY A 258 -11.24 -5.84 4.56
CA GLY A 258 -11.26 -6.30 5.95
C GLY A 258 -9.87 -6.63 6.50
N GLN A 259 -8.94 -7.17 5.70
CA GLN A 259 -7.55 -7.36 6.12
C GLN A 259 -6.81 -6.02 6.23
N MET A 260 -7.01 -5.11 5.28
CA MET A 260 -6.39 -3.77 5.29
C MET A 260 -6.81 -2.94 6.52
N ALA A 261 -8.08 -3.07 6.97
CA ALA A 261 -8.56 -2.41 8.19
C ALA A 261 -7.99 -3.03 9.48
N LYS A 262 -7.38 -4.23 9.38
CA LYS A 262 -6.81 -5.00 10.50
C LYS A 262 -5.29 -5.08 10.47
N VAL A 263 -4.64 -4.20 9.71
CA VAL A 263 -3.19 -4.01 9.75
C VAL A 263 -2.76 -3.70 11.19
N ARG A 264 -1.64 -4.30 11.61
CA ARG A 264 -1.18 -4.30 13.01
C ARG A 264 0.18 -3.63 13.14
N GLY A 265 0.57 -3.40 14.39
CA GLY A 265 1.89 -2.92 14.82
C GLY A 265 2.20 -1.47 14.44
N SER A 266 3.09 -0.85 15.21
CA SER A 266 3.51 0.54 15.06
C SER A 266 4.91 0.65 14.45
N THR A 267 5.46 1.86 14.35
CA THR A 267 6.87 2.10 14.02
C THR A 267 7.84 1.72 15.13
N ALA A 268 7.36 1.37 16.33
CA ALA A 268 8.21 0.98 17.45
C ALA A 268 9.06 -0.25 17.11
N ALA A 269 10.31 -0.26 17.58
CA ALA A 269 11.28 -1.32 17.27
C ALA A 269 10.76 -2.75 17.58
N ARG A 270 9.97 -2.92 18.65
CA ARG A 270 9.36 -4.23 19.01
C ARG A 270 8.38 -4.78 17.96
N ASP A 271 7.80 -3.90 17.16
CA ASP A 271 6.83 -4.25 16.12
C ASP A 271 7.52 -4.40 14.74
N GLN A 272 8.80 -4.06 14.63
CA GLN A 272 9.55 -4.10 13.37
C GLN A 272 10.48 -5.33 13.33
N ARG A 273 10.43 -6.08 12.23
CA ARG A 273 11.30 -7.24 12.00
C ARG A 273 11.96 -7.13 10.62
N PRO A 274 13.02 -7.90 10.33
CA PRO A 274 13.72 -7.80 9.05
C PRO A 274 12.86 -8.10 7.81
N THR A 275 11.85 -8.97 7.94
CA THR A 275 11.02 -9.46 6.82
C THR A 275 9.50 -9.37 7.08
N SER A 276 9.11 -8.70 8.15
CA SER A 276 7.70 -8.49 8.54
C SER A 276 7.65 -7.34 9.55
N GLY A 277 6.48 -6.78 9.81
CA GLY A 277 6.37 -5.79 10.88
C GLY A 277 5.11 -4.95 10.87
N GLY A 278 5.11 -4.02 11.84
CA GLY A 278 4.03 -3.12 12.14
C GLY A 278 3.82 -2.07 11.05
N GLY A 279 2.64 -2.08 10.44
CA GLY A 279 2.23 -1.17 9.37
C GLY A 279 1.11 -0.22 9.75
N ARG A 280 0.63 -0.23 11.00
CA ARG A 280 -0.53 0.54 11.45
C ARG A 280 -0.13 1.92 11.99
N TRP A 281 0.31 2.77 11.08
CA TRP A 281 0.75 4.13 11.37
C TRP A 281 0.54 5.07 10.17
N GLY A 282 0.84 6.36 10.31
CA GLY A 282 0.85 7.31 9.19
C GLY A 282 -0.52 7.93 8.95
N ILE A 283 -1.08 7.78 7.75
CA ILE A 283 -2.36 8.43 7.39
C ILE A 283 -3.44 8.19 8.45
N ILE A 284 -3.55 6.95 8.95
CA ILE A 284 -4.55 6.56 9.93
C ILE A 284 -4.45 7.34 11.25
N ASP A 285 -3.25 7.79 11.63
CA ASP A 285 -3.00 8.52 12.88
C ASP A 285 -3.32 10.02 12.73
N GLY A 286 -3.40 10.53 11.50
CA GLY A 286 -3.78 11.92 11.21
C GLY A 286 -5.29 12.12 11.01
N LEU A 287 -6.08 11.05 11.07
CA LEU A 287 -7.53 11.12 10.92
C LEU A 287 -8.20 11.37 12.28
N PRO A 288 -9.12 12.33 12.38
CA PRO A 288 -9.88 12.54 13.61
C PRO A 288 -10.90 11.42 13.82
N GLU A 289 -11.31 11.22 15.08
CA GLU A 289 -12.28 10.18 15.45
C GLU A 289 -13.58 10.28 14.66
N GLU A 290 -14.04 11.49 14.32
CA GLU A 290 -15.28 11.64 13.55
C GLU A 290 -15.19 11.12 12.12
N ILE A 291 -13.99 11.00 11.54
CA ILE A 291 -13.78 10.35 10.24
C ILE A 291 -13.68 8.83 10.43
N LEU A 292 -12.94 8.38 11.44
CA LEU A 292 -12.80 6.95 11.76
C LEU A 292 -14.13 6.29 12.12
N ALA A 293 -15.07 7.05 12.71
CA ALA A 293 -16.41 6.58 13.04
C ALA A 293 -17.34 6.42 11.83
N GLN A 294 -16.98 6.92 10.64
CA GLN A 294 -17.82 6.84 9.44
C GLN A 294 -17.76 5.47 8.77
N GLY A 295 -16.68 4.72 9.00
CA GLY A 295 -16.47 3.42 8.40
C GLY A 295 -15.02 2.95 8.51
N PRO A 296 -14.74 1.69 8.16
CA PRO A 296 -13.39 1.15 8.20
C PRO A 296 -12.49 1.85 7.18
N VAL A 297 -11.32 2.29 7.65
CA VAL A 297 -10.23 2.77 6.79
C VAL A 297 -9.24 1.63 6.60
N GLY A 298 -9.15 1.12 5.38
CA GLY A 298 -8.15 0.13 5.01
C GLY A 298 -6.81 0.79 4.75
N ILE A 299 -5.72 0.28 5.30
CA ILE A 299 -4.37 0.80 5.04
C ILE A 299 -3.44 -0.26 4.47
N LYS A 300 -2.42 0.18 3.72
CA LYS A 300 -1.22 -0.61 3.47
C LYS A 300 -0.01 0.29 3.27
N ASN A 301 0.85 0.34 4.29
CA ASN A 301 2.09 1.07 4.21
C ASN A 301 3.23 0.21 3.64
N GLY A 302 4.28 0.87 3.17
CA GLY A 302 5.53 0.26 2.75
C GLY A 302 6.72 1.11 3.17
N TRP A 303 7.79 0.47 3.64
CA TRP A 303 9.01 1.14 4.08
C TRP A 303 10.21 0.24 3.85
N THR A 304 11.32 0.81 3.39
CA THR A 304 12.63 0.13 3.31
C THR A 304 13.72 1.18 3.35
N LEU A 305 14.77 0.93 4.14
CA LEU A 305 16.00 1.69 4.09
C LEU A 305 16.91 1.06 3.04
N HIS A 306 17.01 1.70 1.89
CA HIS A 306 17.85 1.23 0.79
C HIS A 306 19.30 1.58 1.06
N ARG A 307 20.18 0.57 1.03
CA ARG A 307 21.61 0.78 1.27
C ARG A 307 22.31 1.44 0.08
N ASP A 308 21.76 1.27 -1.12
CA ASP A 308 22.37 1.72 -2.37
C ASP A 308 22.34 3.25 -2.51
N ASP A 309 21.28 3.90 -2.04
CA ASP A 309 21.16 5.36 -2.02
C ASP A 309 21.19 5.96 -0.60
N GLY A 310 21.15 5.13 0.44
CA GLY A 310 21.15 5.57 1.83
C GLY A 310 19.85 6.26 2.25
N LEU A 311 18.75 6.03 1.52
CA LEU A 311 17.46 6.67 1.77
C LEU A 311 16.43 5.67 2.31
N TRP A 312 15.63 6.14 3.25
CA TRP A 312 14.32 5.57 3.50
C TRP A 312 13.43 5.82 2.30
N HIS A 313 12.81 4.77 1.77
CA HIS A 313 11.66 4.86 0.88
C HIS A 313 10.43 4.49 1.68
N VAL A 314 9.48 5.41 1.82
CA VAL A 314 8.27 5.23 2.64
C VAL A 314 7.03 5.60 1.84
N ASN A 315 6.02 4.75 1.90
CA ASN A 315 4.72 4.95 1.25
C ASN A 315 3.59 4.66 2.23
N CYS A 316 2.58 5.52 2.25
CA CYS A 316 1.36 5.34 3.02
C CYS A 316 0.18 5.32 2.06
N LEU A 317 -0.69 4.31 2.16
CA LEU A 317 -1.95 4.21 1.41
C LEU A 317 -3.09 4.00 2.40
N ALA A 318 -4.14 4.80 2.27
CA ALA A 318 -5.39 4.63 2.99
C ALA A 318 -6.58 4.67 2.01
N VAL A 319 -7.52 3.77 2.22
CA VAL A 319 -8.71 3.54 1.38
C VAL A 319 -9.95 3.64 2.27
N ALA A 320 -10.80 4.61 1.98
CA ALA A 320 -12.09 4.81 2.64
C ALA A 320 -13.25 4.72 1.62
N ASP A 321 -14.47 4.96 2.08
CA ASP A 321 -15.67 4.92 1.23
C ASP A 321 -15.78 6.11 0.27
N ASP A 322 -15.31 7.28 0.66
CA ASP A 322 -15.47 8.54 -0.08
C ASP A 322 -14.13 9.10 -0.60
N TRP A 323 -12.99 8.62 -0.10
CA TRP A 323 -11.68 9.08 -0.51
C TRP A 323 -10.61 7.99 -0.47
N ILE A 324 -9.51 8.24 -1.20
CA ILE A 324 -8.28 7.44 -1.14
C ILE A 324 -7.09 8.38 -1.10
N LEU A 325 -6.20 8.19 -0.13
CA LEU A 325 -5.01 9.02 0.07
C LEU A 325 -3.76 8.17 -0.05
N ALA A 326 -2.80 8.63 -0.85
CA ALA A 326 -1.46 8.06 -0.93
C ALA A 326 -0.40 9.15 -0.70
N VAL A 327 0.64 8.81 0.07
CA VAL A 327 1.81 9.67 0.34
C VAL A 327 3.08 8.85 0.10
N LEU A 328 4.02 9.38 -0.68
CA LEU A 328 5.27 8.75 -1.06
C LEU A 328 6.43 9.67 -0.65
N LEU A 329 7.44 9.11 -0.01
CA LEU A 329 8.55 9.82 0.63
C LEU A 329 9.88 9.14 0.31
N ARG A 330 10.93 9.95 0.13
CA ARG A 330 12.31 9.48 0.29
C ARG A 330 13.11 10.47 1.12
N TYR A 331 13.81 9.98 2.14
CA TYR A 331 14.57 10.83 3.07
C TYR A 331 15.80 10.12 3.63
N PRO A 332 16.83 10.87 4.10
CA PRO A 332 18.06 10.28 4.61
C PRO A 332 17.85 9.20 5.68
N GLY A 333 18.59 8.10 5.57
CA GLY A 333 18.57 6.98 6.50
C GLY A 333 19.08 7.31 7.92
N SER A 334 19.70 8.46 8.12
CA SER A 334 20.05 8.99 9.45
C SER A 334 18.83 9.44 10.28
N GLN A 335 17.65 9.47 9.65
CA GLN A 335 16.39 9.79 10.32
C GLN A 335 15.57 8.50 10.50
N ASP A 336 14.75 8.47 11.55
CA ASP A 336 13.98 7.27 11.89
C ASP A 336 12.68 7.13 11.07
N LEU A 337 12.09 5.93 11.13
CA LEU A 337 10.82 5.62 10.48
C LEU A 337 9.66 6.50 10.97
N ASP A 338 9.72 6.95 12.24
CA ASP A 338 8.76 7.87 12.85
C ASP A 338 8.60 9.18 12.07
N ARG A 339 9.69 9.67 11.43
CA ARG A 339 9.61 10.84 10.56
C ARG A 339 8.65 10.61 9.40
N GLY A 340 8.80 9.50 8.69
CA GLY A 340 7.96 9.15 7.55
C GLY A 340 6.49 8.97 7.97
N ALA A 341 6.27 8.27 9.08
CA ALA A 341 4.94 8.10 9.66
C ALA A 341 4.31 9.44 10.02
N GLY A 342 5.02 10.31 10.75
CA GLY A 342 4.54 11.63 11.14
C GLY A 342 4.22 12.53 9.95
N ILE A 343 5.00 12.48 8.86
CA ILE A 343 4.69 13.22 7.64
C ILE A 343 3.39 12.70 7.01
N CYS A 344 3.22 11.39 6.87
CA CYS A 344 1.97 10.81 6.35
C CYS A 344 0.73 11.21 7.17
N ALA A 345 0.85 11.20 8.51
CA ALA A 345 -0.21 11.65 9.42
C ALA A 345 -0.53 13.14 9.20
N SER A 346 0.49 13.99 9.15
CA SER A 346 0.32 15.42 8.94
C SER A 346 -0.34 15.76 7.61
N VAL A 347 -0.04 15.01 6.52
CA VAL A 347 -0.75 15.19 5.24
C VAL A 347 -2.25 14.94 5.40
N ALA A 348 -2.63 13.85 6.08
CA ALA A 348 -4.03 13.51 6.29
C ALA A 348 -4.76 14.59 7.13
N GLU A 349 -4.15 15.02 8.23
CA GLU A 349 -4.69 16.06 9.12
C GLU A 349 -4.94 17.38 8.37
N GLN A 350 -4.03 17.77 7.49
CA GLN A 350 -4.14 19.00 6.68
C GLN A 350 -5.28 18.96 5.67
N LEU A 351 -5.74 17.77 5.26
CA LEU A 351 -6.79 17.58 4.25
C LEU A 351 -8.20 17.44 4.85
N VAL A 352 -8.35 17.43 6.18
CA VAL A 352 -9.65 17.33 6.87
C VAL A 352 -10.46 18.64 6.74
N THR A 353 -11.75 18.53 6.40
CA THR A 353 -12.66 19.68 6.26
C THR A 353 -13.92 19.63 7.13
N PRO A 354 -14.42 20.78 7.63
CA PRO A 354 -13.64 21.98 7.91
C PRO A 354 -12.66 21.64 9.05
N ARG A 355 -11.40 22.04 8.91
CA ARG A 355 -10.31 21.75 9.86
C ARG A 355 -10.77 21.94 11.31
N GLN A 356 -10.51 20.97 12.20
CA GLN A 356 -10.62 21.18 13.64
C GLN A 356 -9.71 22.39 13.98
N LYS A 357 -10.27 23.46 14.56
CA LYS A 357 -9.42 24.49 15.14
C LYS A 357 -8.77 23.85 16.36
N THR A 358 -7.48 23.60 16.32
CA THR A 358 -6.68 23.34 17.52
C THR A 358 -6.81 24.57 18.41
N GLY A 359 -7.52 24.40 19.54
CA GLY A 359 -7.69 25.42 20.58
C GLY A 359 -6.42 25.61 21.40
#